data_AF-A0A7W0W4V9-F1
#
_entry.id   AF-A0A7W0W4V9-F1
#
_cell.length_a   1.000
_cell.length_b   1.000
_cell.length_c   1.000
_cell.angle_alpha   90.00
_cell.angle_beta   90.00
_cell.angle_gamma   90.00
#
_symmetry.space_group_name_H-M   'P 1'
#
loop_
_entity.id
_entity.type
_entity.pdbx_description
1 polymer ?
#
loop_
_entity_poly.entity_id
_entity_poly.type
_entity_poly.pdbx_seq_one_letter_code
_entity_poly.pdbx_strand_id
1 'polypeptide(L)'
;MRRFGLLIALFSWIIWASPDLNAAGKRVAAPAEPHGWSATIDSAMPECVLRQSAVAAERTLVLQGSNFPLSSHALQFRNARNQATSILFDMEVNWQSASIISVDMALIQHLLWSDPLLQLDARLIDTTSWPNWVPISDWSPDVLLANNQATCAAGFPPTPSLFTSTTVKVYGFVFNPLMQGQPNIEYGGWNEPTVMNTNYISDVLEASGGTVGHTIVAQAELNAWTPKLGGYSFNEADYAACLTSNGTTAHCATMTDYAATLNSTFGGAATSACAMLEQGAVDEIWWWGGPWFGFLEYLTVDPQTLCPGVAQPFTVMGFNYERTEAEMLHDLGHRAEKAVSEGVGYELWDRFDGQRHRYGAGTFPDVDPADTHCGNVHFAPNGTQHYIRNRDFPVLSDCNDWQNYPALTGAQEELNYQSWYGGNARNEMKWWLSRLPHNRGLSQPATLPYAVHHNWWKYIYPWREQKDRFLPLLRR
;
A
#
# COMPACT_ATOMS: atom_id res chain seq x y z
N MET A 1 -23.65 28.60 -60.76
CA MET A 1 -24.24 27.25 -60.57
C MET A 1 -23.55 26.64 -59.36
N ARG A 2 -24.13 26.62 -58.14
CA ARG A 2 -24.98 25.54 -57.55
C ARG A 2 -24.30 24.16 -57.66
N ARG A 3 -24.03 23.31 -56.65
CA ARG A 3 -24.49 23.05 -55.24
C ARG A 3 -23.38 22.21 -54.53
N PHE A 4 -23.04 22.43 -53.25
CA PHE A 4 -23.50 21.76 -52.00
C PHE A 4 -23.40 20.23 -51.89
N GLY A 5 -22.75 19.75 -50.81
CA GLY A 5 -22.70 18.37 -50.29
C GLY A 5 -21.45 18.11 -49.42
N LEU A 6 -21.34 18.69 -48.23
CA LEU A 6 -21.48 18.04 -46.90
C LEU A 6 -20.83 16.64 -46.78
N LEU A 7 -19.66 16.55 -46.13
CA LEU A 7 -19.33 15.42 -45.26
C LEU A 7 -18.62 15.94 -44.01
N ILE A 8 -19.32 15.77 -42.89
CA ILE A 8 -18.88 15.97 -41.52
C ILE A 8 -18.01 14.77 -41.15
N ALA A 9 -16.81 15.01 -40.61
CA ALA A 9 -16.09 14.00 -39.83
C ALA A 9 -15.57 14.71 -38.57
N LEU A 10 -16.09 14.22 -37.43
CA LEU A 10 -15.92 14.74 -36.09
C LEU A 10 -14.52 14.45 -35.54
N PHE A 11 -14.06 15.38 -34.71
CA PHE A 11 -12.92 15.23 -33.81
C PHE A 11 -13.18 14.12 -32.77
N SER A 12 -12.16 13.31 -32.48
CA SER A 12 -12.07 12.57 -31.21
C SER A 12 -10.68 12.77 -30.62
N TRP A 13 -10.65 13.49 -29.51
CA TRP A 13 -9.49 13.70 -28.65
C TRP A 13 -9.38 12.54 -27.67
N ILE A 14 -8.23 11.88 -27.57
CA ILE A 14 -7.90 10.95 -26.49
C ILE A 14 -7.10 11.74 -25.47
N ILE A 15 -7.70 12.04 -24.31
CA ILE A 15 -7.04 12.68 -23.16
C ILE A 15 -6.89 11.64 -22.07
N TRP A 16 -5.66 11.44 -21.62
CA TRP A 16 -5.31 10.67 -20.43
C TRP A 16 -5.72 11.45 -19.17
N ALA A 17 -6.55 10.85 -18.30
CA ALA A 17 -6.82 11.38 -16.97
C ALA A 17 -6.44 10.33 -15.92
N SER A 18 -5.48 10.68 -15.06
CA SER A 18 -5.35 10.10 -13.71
C SER A 18 -6.53 10.56 -12.86
N PRO A 19 -7.03 9.78 -11.87
CA PRO A 19 -8.28 10.12 -11.20
C PRO A 19 -8.25 11.38 -10.32
N ASP A 20 -7.08 11.93 -9.94
CA ASP A 20 -7.01 12.89 -8.81
C ASP A 20 -6.19 14.18 -9.03
N LEU A 21 -5.91 14.60 -10.27
CA LEU A 21 -5.14 15.82 -10.52
C LEU A 21 -5.79 16.70 -11.59
N ASN A 22 -6.06 17.96 -11.26
CA ASN A 22 -6.34 18.98 -12.28
C ASN A 22 -5.04 19.48 -12.93
N ALA A 23 -5.16 20.18 -14.06
CA ALA A 23 -4.04 20.67 -14.89
C ALA A 23 -3.07 21.65 -14.19
N ALA A 24 -3.25 21.94 -12.90
CA ALA A 24 -2.37 22.76 -12.08
C ALA A 24 -1.67 22.00 -10.92
N GLY A 25 -1.79 20.66 -10.86
CA GLY A 25 -1.01 19.84 -9.92
C GLY A 25 -1.36 20.02 -8.43
N LYS A 26 -2.53 20.57 -8.11
CA LYS A 26 -3.03 20.64 -6.72
C LYS A 26 -4.03 19.51 -6.47
N ARG A 27 -3.89 18.82 -5.32
CA ARG A 27 -4.94 17.92 -4.80
C ARG A 27 -6.21 18.74 -4.60
N VAL A 28 -7.28 18.35 -5.28
CA VAL A 28 -8.63 18.82 -4.96
C VAL A 28 -9.07 18.01 -3.74
N ALA A 29 -9.56 18.67 -2.70
CA ALA A 29 -10.20 17.95 -1.59
C ALA A 29 -11.31 17.05 -2.18
N ALA A 30 -11.52 15.85 -1.63
CA ALA A 30 -12.70 15.06 -1.94
C ALA A 30 -13.92 15.99 -1.86
N PRO A 31 -14.72 16.11 -2.94
CA PRO A 31 -15.84 17.03 -2.91
C PRO A 31 -16.73 16.61 -1.74
N ALA A 32 -17.03 17.57 -0.85
CA ALA A 32 -18.21 17.44 -0.01
C ALA A 32 -19.39 17.14 -0.94
N GLU A 33 -20.13 16.06 -0.68
CA GLU A 33 -21.26 15.62 -1.49
C GLU A 33 -22.11 16.81 -1.94
N PRO A 34 -22.19 17.11 -3.24
CA PRO A 34 -23.15 18.05 -3.75
C PRO A 34 -24.24 17.29 -4.53
N HIS A 35 -25.46 17.35 -3.98
CA HIS A 35 -26.73 17.31 -4.71
C HIS A 35 -27.25 15.96 -5.23
N GLY A 36 -27.89 15.20 -4.34
CA GLY A 36 -29.28 14.72 -4.54
C GLY A 36 -29.60 13.70 -5.64
N TRP A 37 -28.61 13.21 -6.40
CA TRP A 37 -28.79 12.18 -7.42
C TRP A 37 -27.68 11.12 -7.30
N SER A 38 -28.03 9.93 -6.82
CA SER A 38 -27.16 8.75 -6.89
C SER A 38 -27.81 7.71 -7.79
N ALA A 39 -27.14 7.35 -8.88
CA ALA A 39 -27.52 6.20 -9.67
C ALA A 39 -27.05 4.93 -8.96
N THR A 40 -27.86 3.86 -8.99
CA THR A 40 -27.51 2.57 -8.39
C THR A 40 -27.45 1.53 -9.49
N ILE A 41 -26.41 0.68 -9.50
CA ILE A 41 -26.28 -0.45 -10.43
C ILE A 41 -26.62 -1.72 -9.64
N ASP A 42 -27.74 -2.38 -9.98
CA ASP A 42 -28.40 -3.39 -9.13
C ASP A 42 -28.29 -4.85 -9.65
N SER A 43 -27.92 -5.08 -10.91
CA SER A 43 -28.23 -6.38 -11.57
C SER A 43 -27.26 -7.54 -11.34
N ALA A 44 -27.86 -8.73 -11.20
CA ALA A 44 -27.29 -10.04 -11.50
C ALA A 44 -27.01 -10.18 -13.01
N MET A 45 -25.73 -10.17 -13.36
CA MET A 45 -25.25 -10.24 -14.74
C MET A 45 -25.16 -11.68 -15.26
N PRO A 46 -25.12 -11.90 -16.60
CA PRO A 46 -24.73 -13.21 -17.12
C PRO A 46 -23.42 -13.65 -16.44
N GLU A 47 -23.23 -14.96 -16.24
CA GLU A 47 -22.03 -15.52 -15.60
C GLU A 47 -20.72 -14.97 -16.22
N CYS A 48 -20.78 -14.45 -17.46
CA CYS A 48 -19.65 -14.01 -18.25
C CYS A 48 -20.06 -13.31 -19.58
N VAL A 49 -19.36 -12.25 -19.97
CA VAL A 49 -19.50 -11.56 -21.28
C VAL A 49 -18.35 -11.97 -22.20
N LEU A 50 -18.66 -12.42 -23.42
CA LEU A 50 -17.69 -12.97 -24.38
C LEU A 50 -17.26 -11.93 -25.42
N ARG A 51 -16.24 -11.12 -25.13
CA ARG A 51 -15.88 -9.96 -25.96
C ARG A 51 -15.47 -10.27 -27.41
N GLN A 52 -15.07 -11.50 -27.72
CA GLN A 52 -14.74 -11.93 -29.09
C GLN A 52 -15.83 -12.82 -29.71
N SER A 53 -17.00 -12.95 -29.08
CA SER A 53 -18.09 -13.75 -29.67
C SER A 53 -18.63 -13.11 -30.95
N ALA A 54 -18.94 -13.94 -31.95
CA ALA A 54 -19.65 -13.50 -33.14
C ALA A 54 -21.12 -13.14 -32.85
N VAL A 55 -21.67 -13.63 -31.74
CA VAL A 55 -23.07 -13.41 -31.33
C VAL A 55 -23.16 -12.15 -30.48
N ALA A 56 -23.91 -11.15 -30.96
CA ALA A 56 -24.04 -9.86 -30.29
C ALA A 56 -24.55 -9.99 -28.84
N ALA A 57 -25.52 -10.87 -28.58
CA ALA A 57 -26.07 -11.07 -27.24
C ALA A 57 -25.04 -11.59 -26.22
N GLU A 58 -24.03 -12.35 -26.66
CA GLU A 58 -23.00 -12.92 -25.78
C GLU A 58 -21.88 -11.93 -25.47
N ARG A 59 -21.64 -10.96 -26.36
CA ARG A 59 -20.60 -9.91 -26.19
C ARG A 59 -21.14 -8.57 -25.69
N THR A 60 -22.44 -8.46 -25.44
CA THR A 60 -23.06 -7.23 -24.95
C THR A 60 -23.07 -7.24 -23.43
N LEU A 61 -22.37 -6.29 -22.80
CA LEU A 61 -22.56 -6.00 -21.39
C LEU A 61 -23.85 -5.20 -21.22
N VAL A 62 -24.72 -5.64 -20.31
CA VAL A 62 -25.92 -4.91 -19.91
C VAL A 62 -25.81 -4.61 -18.43
N LEU A 63 -25.83 -3.32 -18.08
CA LEU A 63 -25.94 -2.88 -16.69
C LEU A 63 -27.39 -2.47 -16.46
N GLN A 64 -27.97 -2.94 -15.36
CA GLN A 64 -29.29 -2.49 -14.92
C GLN A 64 -29.21 -1.85 -13.55
N GLY A 65 -30.15 -0.95 -13.28
CA GLY A 65 -30.11 -0.16 -12.06
C GLY A 65 -31.24 0.85 -12.00
N SER A 66 -31.03 1.91 -11.24
CA SER A 66 -31.97 3.02 -11.12
C SER A 66 -31.28 4.36 -11.27
N ASN A 67 -32.04 5.34 -11.79
CA ASN A 67 -31.60 6.72 -12.01
C ASN A 67 -30.40 6.86 -12.95
N PHE A 68 -30.28 5.96 -13.94
CA PHE A 68 -29.27 6.12 -14.97
C PHE A 68 -29.53 7.39 -15.77
N PRO A 69 -28.48 8.15 -16.07
CA PRO A 69 -28.65 9.34 -16.86
C PRO A 69 -28.94 9.01 -18.33
N LEU A 70 -29.45 9.98 -19.08
CA LEU A 70 -29.83 9.82 -20.49
C LEU A 70 -28.99 10.67 -21.46
N SER A 71 -28.13 11.57 -20.97
CA SER A 71 -27.29 12.45 -21.81
C SER A 71 -26.13 13.07 -21.02
N SER A 72 -24.95 13.19 -21.63
CA SER A 72 -23.76 13.86 -21.04
C SER A 72 -23.11 13.13 -19.86
N HIS A 73 -22.93 11.82 -20.00
CA HIS A 73 -22.29 10.96 -19.01
C HIS A 73 -21.42 9.91 -19.68
N ALA A 74 -20.47 9.37 -18.93
CA ALA A 74 -19.61 8.28 -19.37
C ALA A 74 -19.73 7.09 -18.43
N LEU A 75 -19.41 5.92 -18.96
CA LEU A 75 -19.19 4.70 -18.19
C LEU A 75 -17.69 4.53 -17.97
N GLN A 76 -17.28 4.46 -16.72
CA GLN A 76 -15.89 4.23 -16.35
C GLN A 76 -15.68 2.78 -15.97
N PHE A 77 -14.63 2.17 -16.51
CA PHE A 77 -14.21 0.80 -16.24
C PHE A 77 -12.93 0.75 -15.42
N ARG A 78 -12.83 -0.24 -14.54
CA ARG A 78 -11.64 -0.57 -13.75
C ARG A 78 -11.39 -2.07 -13.79
N ASN A 79 -10.11 -2.46 -13.84
CA ASN A 79 -9.73 -3.85 -13.61
C ASN A 79 -9.83 -4.15 -12.10
N ALA A 80 -10.80 -4.98 -11.72
CA ALA A 80 -11.12 -5.23 -10.30
C ALA A 80 -9.97 -5.91 -9.55
N ARG A 81 -9.13 -6.71 -10.23
CA ARG A 81 -8.07 -7.49 -9.59
C ARG A 81 -6.85 -6.68 -9.16
N ASN A 82 -6.45 -5.69 -9.96
CA ASN A 82 -5.25 -4.90 -9.70
C ASN A 82 -5.53 -3.41 -9.52
N GLN A 83 -6.81 -3.01 -9.55
CA GLN A 83 -7.26 -1.63 -9.41
C GLN A 83 -6.63 -0.68 -10.46
N ALA A 84 -6.09 -1.23 -11.56
CA ALA A 84 -5.37 -0.47 -12.58
C ALA A 84 -6.31 0.49 -13.33
N THR A 85 -5.67 1.54 -13.86
CA THR A 85 -6.18 2.81 -14.42
C THR A 85 -7.55 2.74 -15.09
N SER A 86 -8.39 3.71 -14.77
CA SER A 86 -9.77 3.75 -15.22
C SER A 86 -9.94 4.22 -16.68
N ILE A 87 -10.67 3.47 -17.50
CA ILE A 87 -10.97 3.81 -18.90
C ILE A 87 -12.41 4.32 -18.98
N LEU A 88 -12.64 5.48 -19.61
CA LEU A 88 -13.99 6.03 -19.78
C LEU A 88 -14.49 5.85 -21.21
N PHE A 89 -15.73 5.41 -21.33
CA PHE A 89 -16.46 5.27 -22.59
C PHE A 89 -17.72 6.12 -22.53
N ASP A 90 -18.01 6.87 -23.59
CA ASP A 90 -19.22 7.69 -23.71
C ASP A 90 -19.98 7.26 -24.95
N MET A 91 -19.40 7.51 -26.13
CA MET A 91 -20.06 7.25 -27.42
C MET A 91 -20.36 5.77 -27.68
N GLU A 92 -19.60 4.86 -27.08
CA GLU A 92 -19.76 3.41 -27.21
C GLU A 92 -20.83 2.86 -26.25
N VAL A 93 -21.32 3.68 -25.32
CA VAL A 93 -22.37 3.32 -24.35
C VAL A 93 -23.74 3.61 -24.94
N ASN A 94 -24.57 2.57 -25.04
CA ASN A 94 -25.96 2.69 -25.43
C ASN A 94 -26.83 2.94 -24.19
N TRP A 95 -27.21 4.20 -23.99
CA TRP A 95 -28.09 4.67 -22.92
C TRP A 95 -29.56 4.37 -23.25
N GLN A 96 -30.04 3.18 -22.91
CA GLN A 96 -31.36 2.71 -23.35
C GLN A 96 -32.51 3.35 -22.55
N SER A 97 -32.33 3.51 -21.24
CA SER A 97 -33.34 4.07 -20.32
C SER A 97 -32.70 4.50 -19.00
N ALA A 98 -33.52 5.08 -18.10
CA ALA A 98 -33.09 5.45 -16.75
C ALA A 98 -32.79 4.25 -15.82
N SER A 99 -32.82 3.03 -16.34
CA SER A 99 -32.54 1.81 -15.60
C SER A 99 -31.71 0.79 -16.37
N ILE A 100 -31.37 1.05 -17.65
CA ILE A 100 -30.66 0.09 -18.50
C ILE A 100 -29.68 0.83 -19.40
N ILE A 101 -28.43 0.39 -19.38
CA ILE A 101 -27.41 0.72 -20.39
C ILE A 101 -26.76 -0.55 -20.92
N SER A 102 -26.20 -0.46 -22.13
CA SER A 102 -25.45 -1.57 -22.70
C SER A 102 -24.22 -1.13 -23.47
N VAL A 103 -23.21 -2.00 -23.54
CA VAL A 103 -21.99 -1.79 -24.34
C VAL A 103 -21.69 -3.05 -25.14
N ASP A 104 -21.55 -2.94 -26.45
CA ASP A 104 -21.02 -4.04 -27.28
C ASP A 104 -19.49 -4.08 -27.11
N MET A 105 -19.00 -5.11 -26.43
CA MET A 105 -17.58 -5.23 -26.09
C MET A 105 -16.67 -5.36 -27.30
N ALA A 106 -17.18 -5.81 -28.46
CA ALA A 106 -16.35 -5.88 -29.67
C ALA A 106 -15.91 -4.49 -30.16
N LEU A 107 -16.65 -3.42 -29.83
CA LEU A 107 -16.31 -2.05 -30.21
C LEU A 107 -15.11 -1.52 -29.43
N ILE A 108 -14.98 -1.94 -28.16
CA ILE A 108 -13.99 -1.39 -27.22
C ILE A 108 -12.91 -2.38 -26.82
N GLN A 109 -12.99 -3.65 -27.21
CA GLN A 109 -12.05 -4.71 -26.78
C GLN A 109 -10.57 -4.39 -27.00
N HIS A 110 -10.23 -3.58 -28.01
CA HIS A 110 -8.85 -3.18 -28.32
C HIS A 110 -8.32 -2.06 -27.41
N LEU A 111 -9.21 -1.41 -26.67
CA LEU A 111 -8.91 -0.37 -25.67
C LEU A 111 -8.88 -0.96 -24.25
N LEU A 112 -9.44 -2.16 -24.07
CA LEU A 112 -9.44 -2.89 -22.80
C LEU A 112 -8.14 -3.67 -22.59
N TRP A 113 -7.89 -4.09 -21.36
CA TRP A 113 -6.75 -4.93 -21.00
C TRP A 113 -6.68 -6.22 -21.82
N SER A 114 -5.47 -6.66 -22.15
CA SER A 114 -5.20 -7.82 -23.00
C SER A 114 -5.49 -9.17 -22.32
N ASP A 115 -5.76 -9.18 -21.01
CA ASP A 115 -6.11 -10.38 -20.24
C ASP A 115 -7.20 -11.20 -20.93
N PRO A 116 -7.01 -12.51 -21.18
CA PRO A 116 -8.02 -13.33 -21.83
C PRO A 116 -9.27 -13.54 -20.97
N LEU A 117 -9.15 -13.36 -19.66
CA LEU A 117 -10.22 -13.36 -18.66
C LEU A 117 -10.01 -12.18 -17.69
N LEU A 118 -10.99 -11.29 -17.59
CA LEU A 118 -10.92 -10.03 -16.85
C LEU A 118 -12.10 -9.91 -15.89
N GLN A 119 -11.83 -9.44 -14.67
CA GLN A 119 -12.85 -9.00 -13.72
C GLN A 119 -12.94 -7.48 -13.81
N LEU A 120 -14.10 -6.99 -14.19
CA LEU A 120 -14.32 -5.59 -14.57
C LEU A 120 -15.36 -4.97 -13.64
N ASP A 121 -15.03 -3.82 -13.06
CA ASP A 121 -16.00 -2.96 -12.39
C ASP A 121 -16.40 -1.81 -13.31
N ALA A 122 -17.66 -1.38 -13.20
CA ALA A 122 -18.16 -0.22 -13.93
C ALA A 122 -18.78 0.81 -12.98
N ARG A 123 -18.63 2.10 -13.27
CA ARG A 123 -19.39 3.16 -12.59
C ARG A 123 -19.76 4.29 -13.54
N LEU A 124 -20.80 5.03 -13.18
CA LEU A 124 -21.31 6.16 -13.95
C LEU A 124 -20.60 7.44 -13.55
N ILE A 125 -20.21 8.21 -14.55
CA ILE A 125 -19.48 9.47 -14.40
C ILE A 125 -20.26 10.60 -15.08
N ASP A 126 -20.45 11.71 -14.38
CA ASP A 126 -20.86 12.97 -14.98
C ASP A 126 -19.69 13.65 -15.70
N THR A 127 -19.86 13.87 -17.01
CA THR A 127 -18.86 14.52 -17.87
C THR A 127 -19.13 16.01 -18.09
N THR A 128 -20.28 16.53 -17.61
CA THR A 128 -20.63 17.96 -17.73
C THR A 128 -19.82 18.84 -16.79
N SER A 129 -19.33 18.29 -15.67
CA SER A 129 -18.57 18.99 -14.64
C SER A 129 -17.09 19.22 -14.98
N TRP A 130 -16.74 19.44 -16.25
CA TRP A 130 -15.35 19.64 -16.68
C TRP A 130 -14.67 20.81 -15.92
N PRO A 131 -13.41 20.65 -15.45
CA PRO A 131 -12.48 19.52 -15.67
C PRO A 131 -12.63 18.36 -14.68
N ASN A 132 -13.55 18.47 -13.72
CA ASN A 132 -13.69 17.53 -12.62
C ASN A 132 -14.82 16.54 -12.92
N TRP A 133 -14.53 15.48 -13.66
CA TRP A 133 -15.47 14.38 -13.86
C TRP A 133 -15.86 13.77 -12.52
N VAL A 134 -17.16 13.73 -12.22
CA VAL A 134 -17.68 13.35 -10.91
C VAL A 134 -18.31 11.95 -10.98
N PRO A 135 -17.91 11.00 -10.13
CA PRO A 135 -18.65 9.75 -9.97
C PRO A 135 -20.05 10.00 -9.44
N ILE A 136 -21.06 9.46 -10.12
CA ILE A 136 -22.49 9.58 -9.74
C ILE A 136 -23.11 8.23 -9.37
N SER A 137 -22.30 7.17 -9.36
CA SER A 137 -22.63 5.86 -8.80
C SER A 137 -21.42 5.28 -8.07
N ASP A 138 -21.70 4.35 -7.16
CA ASP A 138 -20.70 3.39 -6.70
C ASP A 138 -20.25 2.48 -7.86
N TRP A 139 -19.18 1.73 -7.63
CA TRP A 139 -18.76 0.65 -8.53
C TRP A 139 -19.82 -0.46 -8.55
N SER A 140 -20.08 -0.99 -9.74
CA SER A 140 -20.92 -2.16 -9.93
C SER A 140 -20.35 -3.38 -9.22
N PRO A 141 -21.16 -4.42 -8.98
CA PRO A 141 -20.63 -5.76 -8.79
C PRO A 141 -19.71 -6.18 -9.95
N ASP A 142 -18.80 -7.10 -9.66
CA ASP A 142 -17.82 -7.61 -10.62
C ASP A 142 -18.49 -8.21 -11.86
N VAL A 143 -17.97 -7.85 -13.04
CA VAL A 143 -18.34 -8.44 -14.32
C VAL A 143 -17.21 -9.33 -14.80
N LEU A 144 -17.52 -10.57 -15.16
CA LEU A 144 -16.56 -11.43 -15.83
C LEU A 144 -16.57 -11.17 -17.34
N LEU A 145 -15.45 -10.74 -17.89
CA LEU A 145 -15.25 -10.54 -19.32
C LEU A 145 -14.23 -11.57 -19.84
N ALA A 146 -14.63 -12.41 -20.78
CA ALA A 146 -13.76 -13.43 -21.36
C ALA A 146 -13.59 -13.23 -22.87
N ASN A 147 -12.48 -13.68 -23.43
CA ASN A 147 -12.30 -13.72 -24.88
C ASN A 147 -13.34 -14.62 -25.56
N ASN A 148 -13.60 -15.81 -25.01
CA ASN A 148 -14.47 -16.82 -25.62
C ASN A 148 -15.06 -17.77 -24.56
N GLN A 149 -15.96 -18.66 -25.00
CA GLN A 149 -16.66 -19.62 -24.14
C GLN A 149 -15.72 -20.56 -23.38
N ALA A 150 -14.58 -20.95 -23.96
CA ALA A 150 -13.64 -21.84 -23.30
C ALA A 150 -12.93 -21.12 -22.13
N THR A 151 -12.49 -19.88 -22.34
CA THR A 151 -11.91 -19.04 -21.29
C THR A 151 -12.92 -18.71 -20.19
N CYS A 152 -14.17 -18.52 -20.59
CA CYS A 152 -15.29 -18.28 -19.71
C CYS A 152 -15.64 -19.48 -18.83
N ALA A 153 -15.74 -20.67 -19.44
CA ALA A 153 -16.06 -21.94 -18.77
C ALA A 153 -14.90 -22.46 -17.91
N ALA A 154 -13.66 -22.11 -18.25
CA ALA A 154 -12.51 -22.32 -17.36
C ALA A 154 -12.68 -21.54 -16.04
N GLY A 155 -13.47 -20.45 -16.08
CA GLY A 155 -13.66 -19.52 -14.98
C GLY A 155 -12.36 -18.86 -14.57
N PHE A 156 -12.44 -18.00 -13.55
CA PHE A 156 -11.28 -17.90 -12.69
C PHE A 156 -11.16 -19.24 -11.96
N PRO A 157 -9.94 -19.78 -11.71
CA PRO A 157 -9.78 -20.85 -10.74
C PRO A 157 -10.61 -20.45 -9.50
N PRO A 158 -11.44 -21.37 -8.95
CA PRO A 158 -12.56 -21.06 -8.08
C PRO A 158 -12.13 -19.98 -7.12
N THR A 159 -12.77 -18.80 -7.21
CA THR A 159 -12.44 -17.63 -6.40
C THR A 159 -12.28 -18.11 -4.96
N PRO A 160 -11.05 -18.22 -4.42
CA PRO A 160 -10.93 -18.33 -2.98
C PRO A 160 -11.52 -17.01 -2.46
N SER A 161 -12.08 -16.96 -1.25
CA SER A 161 -12.61 -15.69 -0.70
C SER A 161 -11.63 -14.54 -0.96
N LEU A 162 -12.16 -13.32 -1.16
CA LEU A 162 -11.41 -12.04 -1.15
C LEU A 162 -10.11 -12.18 -0.37
N PHE A 163 -9.00 -11.65 -0.93
CA PHE A 163 -7.67 -11.75 -0.33
C PHE A 163 -7.85 -11.71 1.17
N THR A 164 -7.32 -12.70 1.92
CA THR A 164 -7.36 -12.52 3.36
C THR A 164 -6.77 -11.13 3.59
N SER A 165 -7.54 -10.27 4.22
CA SER A 165 -7.11 -8.92 4.51
C SER A 165 -7.01 -8.85 6.02
N THR A 166 -6.02 -8.12 6.48
CA THR A 166 -5.86 -7.86 7.90
C THR A 166 -6.04 -6.39 8.15
N THR A 167 -6.65 -6.09 9.30
CA THR A 167 -6.69 -4.73 9.84
C THR A 167 -5.93 -4.77 11.14
N VAL A 168 -4.76 -4.15 11.13
CA VAL A 168 -3.87 -4.05 12.28
C VAL A 168 -4.40 -2.96 13.21
N LYS A 169 -4.76 -3.35 14.43
CA LYS A 169 -5.23 -2.40 15.44
C LYS A 169 -4.05 -1.77 16.15
N VAL A 170 -3.95 -0.45 16.13
CA VAL A 170 -2.79 0.30 16.62
C VAL A 170 -3.14 1.10 17.87
N TYR A 171 -2.23 1.12 18.85
CA TYR A 171 -2.21 2.15 19.89
C TYR A 171 -1.04 3.11 19.64
N GLY A 172 -1.34 4.38 19.37
CA GLY A 172 -0.34 5.42 19.18
C GLY A 172 0.00 6.20 20.47
N PHE A 173 1.27 6.49 20.69
CA PHE A 173 1.74 7.41 21.72
C PHE A 173 2.59 8.49 21.08
N VAL A 174 2.24 9.75 21.30
CA VAL A 174 3.01 10.91 20.84
C VAL A 174 3.67 11.56 22.04
N PHE A 175 4.96 11.30 22.23
CA PHE A 175 5.76 11.92 23.28
C PHE A 175 6.18 13.33 22.84
N ASN A 176 5.38 14.31 23.27
CA ASN A 176 5.48 15.72 22.94
C ASN A 176 5.73 16.58 24.20
N PRO A 177 6.88 16.41 24.87
CA PRO A 177 7.20 17.15 26.09
C PRO A 177 7.29 18.66 25.83
N LEU A 178 7.17 19.47 26.87
CA LEU A 178 7.34 20.92 26.72
C LEU A 178 8.82 21.31 26.59
N MET A 179 9.11 22.19 25.64
CA MET A 179 10.35 22.93 25.44
C MET A 179 10.02 24.43 25.49
N GLN A 180 10.62 25.17 26.41
CA GLN A 180 10.37 26.60 26.65
C GLN A 180 8.87 26.94 26.81
N GLY A 181 8.12 26.02 27.40
CA GLY A 181 6.66 26.16 27.59
C GLY A 181 5.81 25.85 26.36
N GLN A 182 6.40 25.46 25.22
CA GLN A 182 5.69 25.02 24.01
C GLN A 182 5.86 23.51 23.80
N PRO A 183 4.89 22.81 23.18
CA PRO A 183 5.08 21.41 22.80
C PRO A 183 6.31 21.22 21.89
N ASN A 184 7.08 20.15 22.10
CA ASN A 184 8.33 19.87 21.38
C ASN A 184 8.18 19.91 19.85
N ILE A 185 7.06 19.40 19.32
CA ILE A 185 6.75 19.43 17.87
C ILE A 185 6.68 20.88 17.36
N GLU A 186 5.99 21.77 18.09
CA GLU A 186 5.88 23.19 17.75
C GLU A 186 7.24 23.89 17.90
N TYR A 187 7.94 23.64 19.00
CA TYR A 187 9.26 24.20 19.27
C TYR A 187 10.29 23.84 18.19
N GLY A 188 10.28 22.58 17.73
CA GLY A 188 11.18 22.08 16.68
C GLY A 188 10.74 22.43 15.26
N GLY A 189 9.53 22.94 15.06
CA GLY A 189 8.96 23.15 13.72
C GLY A 189 8.81 21.84 12.94
N TRP A 190 8.44 20.76 13.64
CA TRP A 190 8.44 19.40 13.13
C TRP A 190 7.08 18.95 12.61
N ASN A 191 7.04 17.78 11.97
CA ASN A 191 5.85 17.27 11.29
C ASN A 191 4.81 16.74 12.29
N GLU A 192 3.53 16.91 11.94
CA GLU A 192 2.40 16.48 12.77
C GLU A 192 2.13 14.96 12.66
N PRO A 193 2.26 14.17 13.75
CA PRO A 193 2.11 12.72 13.74
C PRO A 193 0.79 12.21 13.17
N THR A 194 -0.32 12.90 13.41
CA THR A 194 -1.64 12.47 12.94
C THR A 194 -1.73 12.48 11.40
N VAL A 195 -1.09 13.47 10.76
CA VAL A 195 -1.05 13.57 9.29
C VAL A 195 -0.15 12.47 8.73
N MET A 196 1.04 12.29 9.31
CA MET A 196 1.99 11.26 8.90
C MET A 196 1.41 9.85 9.06
N ASN A 197 0.74 9.57 10.18
CA ASN A 197 0.02 8.32 10.40
C ASN A 197 -1.00 8.04 9.28
N THR A 198 -1.84 9.01 8.93
CA THR A 198 -2.85 8.85 7.87
C THR A 198 -2.20 8.51 6.54
N ASN A 199 -1.13 9.21 6.20
CA ASN A 199 -0.39 9.00 4.96
C ASN A 199 0.32 7.65 4.92
N TYR A 200 0.97 7.25 6.02
CA TYR A 200 1.62 5.95 6.15
C TYR A 200 0.61 4.80 6.02
N ILE A 201 -0.56 4.89 6.68
CA ILE A 201 -1.63 3.88 6.56
C ILE A 201 -2.06 3.73 5.10
N SER A 202 -2.26 4.84 4.39
CA SER A 202 -2.62 4.82 2.97
C SER A 202 -1.51 4.18 2.11
N ASP A 203 -0.25 4.51 2.38
CA ASP A 203 0.88 3.97 1.61
C ASP A 203 1.07 2.47 1.83
N VAL A 204 0.89 1.97 3.06
CA VAL A 204 0.96 0.53 3.33
C VAL A 204 -0.21 -0.20 2.70
N LEU A 205 -1.41 0.38 2.72
CA LEU A 205 -2.57 -0.19 2.04
C LEU A 205 -2.34 -0.30 0.54
N GLU A 206 -1.79 0.75 -0.09
CA GLU A 206 -1.42 0.75 -1.51
C GLU A 206 -0.34 -0.29 -1.82
N ALA A 207 0.78 -0.27 -1.09
CA ALA A 207 1.91 -1.17 -1.33
C ALA A 207 1.54 -2.65 -1.10
N SER A 208 0.64 -2.94 -0.18
CA SER A 208 0.18 -4.31 0.09
C SER A 208 -0.90 -4.81 -0.87
N GLY A 209 -1.23 -4.06 -1.92
CA GLY A 209 -2.30 -4.41 -2.87
C GLY A 209 -3.68 -4.42 -2.22
N GLY A 210 -3.90 -3.58 -1.19
CA GLY A 210 -5.15 -3.48 -0.44
C GLY A 210 -5.35 -4.55 0.64
N THR A 211 -4.32 -5.34 0.97
CA THR A 211 -4.46 -6.49 1.89
C THR A 211 -4.12 -6.18 3.35
N VAL A 212 -3.34 -5.13 3.60
CA VAL A 212 -2.99 -4.69 4.96
C VAL A 212 -3.54 -3.28 5.20
N GLY A 213 -4.57 -3.21 6.03
CA GLY A 213 -5.07 -1.95 6.59
C GLY A 213 -4.63 -1.75 8.04
N HIS A 214 -4.75 -0.53 8.53
CA HIS A 214 -4.53 -0.19 9.92
C HIS A 214 -5.74 0.57 10.48
N THR A 215 -5.96 0.46 11.78
CA THR A 215 -6.90 1.31 12.51
C THR A 215 -6.27 1.74 13.81
N ILE A 216 -6.09 3.05 14.00
CA ILE A 216 -5.64 3.61 15.27
C ILE A 216 -6.82 3.54 16.23
N VAL A 217 -6.78 2.58 17.15
CA VAL A 217 -7.83 2.34 18.16
C VAL A 217 -7.81 3.45 19.22
N ALA A 218 -6.62 3.90 19.57
CA ALA A 218 -6.40 5.01 20.47
C ALA A 218 -5.09 5.72 20.10
N GLN A 219 -5.02 7.02 20.39
CA GLN A 219 -3.79 7.80 20.35
C GLN A 219 -3.75 8.72 21.55
N ALA A 220 -2.62 8.76 22.26
CA ALA A 220 -2.39 9.67 23.36
C ALA A 220 -1.23 10.61 23.04
N GLU A 221 -1.43 11.91 23.21
CA GLU A 221 -0.36 12.89 23.20
C GLU A 221 0.07 13.21 24.63
N LEU A 222 1.37 13.17 24.87
CA LEU A 222 1.96 13.10 26.19
C LEU A 222 3.00 14.20 26.37
N ASN A 223 2.78 15.08 27.34
CA ASN A 223 3.84 15.94 27.86
C ASN A 223 4.79 15.12 28.76
N ALA A 224 5.57 14.23 28.15
CA ALA A 224 6.45 13.31 28.86
C ALA A 224 7.65 12.93 27.99
N TRP A 225 8.76 12.71 28.67
CA TRP A 225 9.93 12.03 28.13
C TRP A 225 9.80 10.53 28.42
N THR A 226 10.28 9.69 27.50
CA THR A 226 10.38 8.26 27.79
C THR A 226 11.56 7.99 28.73
N PRO A 227 11.44 7.04 29.66
CA PRO A 227 12.59 6.58 30.41
C PRO A 227 13.59 5.95 29.44
N LYS A 228 14.86 6.25 29.65
CA LYS A 228 16.02 5.61 29.02
C LYS A 228 16.54 4.46 29.87
N LEU A 229 17.27 3.54 29.23
CA LEU A 229 17.95 2.47 29.94
C LEU A 229 18.81 3.03 31.09
N GLY A 230 18.72 2.38 32.25
CA GLY A 230 19.33 2.88 33.49
C GLY A 230 18.45 3.86 34.28
N GLY A 231 17.21 4.08 33.84
CA GLY A 231 16.21 4.86 34.58
C GLY A 231 16.32 6.38 34.42
N TYR A 232 17.27 6.85 33.58
CA TYR A 232 17.40 8.26 33.27
C TYR A 232 16.22 8.72 32.40
N SER A 233 15.71 9.92 32.65
CA SER A 233 14.73 10.57 31.79
C SER A 233 15.25 11.96 31.46
N PHE A 234 15.07 12.39 30.21
CA PHE A 234 15.42 13.75 29.85
C PHE A 234 14.68 14.76 30.73
N ASN A 235 15.35 15.89 30.94
CA ASN A 235 14.71 17.17 31.18
C ASN A 235 14.95 18.08 29.96
N GLU A 236 14.30 19.23 29.93
CA GLU A 236 14.40 20.19 28.84
C GLU A 236 15.84 20.60 28.51
N ALA A 237 16.67 20.87 29.53
CA ALA A 237 18.04 21.34 29.35
C ALA A 237 18.93 20.24 28.73
N ASP A 238 18.80 19.00 29.21
CA ASP A 238 19.54 17.86 28.68
C ASP A 238 19.14 17.55 27.24
N TYR A 239 17.83 17.62 26.93
CA TYR A 239 17.34 17.42 25.57
C TYR A 239 17.83 18.51 24.60
N ALA A 240 17.77 19.78 25.01
CA ALA A 240 18.32 20.90 24.25
C ALA A 240 19.83 20.73 24.00
N ALA A 241 20.57 20.22 24.98
CA ALA A 241 21.98 19.90 24.82
C ALA A 241 22.19 18.78 23.79
N CYS A 242 21.36 17.74 23.77
CA CYS A 242 21.43 16.70 22.73
C CYS A 242 21.22 17.23 21.31
N LEU A 243 20.23 18.12 21.13
CA LEU A 243 19.93 18.73 19.83
C LEU A 243 21.10 19.57 19.30
N THR A 244 21.76 20.33 20.18
CA THR A 244 22.85 21.25 19.80
C THR A 244 24.22 20.60 19.71
N SER A 245 24.49 19.58 20.53
CA SER A 245 25.79 18.89 20.61
C SER A 245 25.94 17.74 19.62
N ASN A 246 24.92 17.48 18.79
CA ASN A 246 24.82 16.34 17.89
C ASN A 246 25.09 14.99 18.60
N GLY A 247 24.58 14.84 19.83
CA GLY A 247 24.59 13.57 20.57
C GLY A 247 25.91 13.18 21.23
N THR A 248 26.84 14.11 21.46
CA THR A 248 28.15 13.79 22.07
C THR A 248 28.09 13.42 23.56
N THR A 249 26.97 13.66 24.25
CA THR A 249 26.76 13.18 25.62
C THR A 249 26.18 11.76 25.64
N ALA A 250 26.65 10.94 26.57
CA ALA A 250 26.32 9.50 26.64
C ALA A 250 24.80 9.22 26.72
N HIS A 251 24.03 10.11 27.37
CA HIS A 251 22.58 9.94 27.50
C HIS A 251 21.80 10.19 26.19
N CYS A 252 22.33 10.94 25.22
CA CYS A 252 21.63 11.19 23.95
C CYS A 252 21.51 9.90 23.12
N ALA A 253 22.59 9.13 23.05
CA ALA A 253 22.64 7.86 22.33
C ALA A 253 22.02 6.69 23.10
N THR A 254 21.63 6.87 24.36
CA THR A 254 21.03 5.80 25.16
C THR A 254 19.61 5.52 24.67
N MET A 255 19.29 4.25 24.47
CA MET A 255 17.96 3.80 24.03
C MET A 255 16.90 4.04 25.11
N THR A 256 15.65 4.14 24.69
CA THR A 256 14.53 4.08 25.62
C THR A 256 14.48 2.72 26.31
N ASP A 257 14.05 2.70 27.57
CA ASP A 257 13.69 1.47 28.25
C ASP A 257 12.32 1.00 27.74
N TYR A 258 12.32 0.11 26.76
CA TYR A 258 11.11 -0.43 26.15
C TYR A 258 10.21 -1.15 27.17
N ALA A 259 10.79 -1.90 28.11
CA ALA A 259 10.02 -2.61 29.13
C ALA A 259 9.32 -1.61 30.04
N ALA A 260 10.04 -0.62 30.57
CA ALA A 260 9.46 0.41 31.42
C ALA A 260 8.41 1.22 30.67
N THR A 261 8.66 1.59 29.42
CA THR A 261 7.74 2.40 28.60
C THR A 261 6.46 1.63 28.27
N LEU A 262 6.54 0.38 27.80
CA LEU A 262 5.35 -0.41 27.45
C LEU A 262 4.45 -0.73 28.65
N ASN A 263 5.05 -0.90 29.84
CA ASN A 263 4.32 -1.21 31.07
C ASN A 263 3.81 0.04 31.81
N SER A 264 4.26 1.23 31.43
CA SER A 264 3.82 2.48 32.05
C SER A 264 2.44 2.91 31.57
N THR A 265 1.69 3.56 32.46
CA THR A 265 0.48 4.33 32.12
C THR A 265 0.87 5.79 31.97
N PHE A 266 0.87 6.30 30.75
CA PHE A 266 1.20 7.70 30.48
C PHE A 266 -0.05 8.59 30.49
N GLY A 267 0.12 9.87 30.83
CA GLY A 267 -0.90 10.91 30.63
C GLY A 267 -2.22 10.70 31.37
N GLY A 268 -2.24 9.92 32.45
CA GLY A 268 -3.46 9.58 33.19
C GLY A 268 -4.33 8.51 32.51
N ALA A 269 -3.81 7.81 31.49
CA ALA A 269 -4.49 6.67 30.90
C ALA A 269 -4.75 5.58 31.95
N ALA A 270 -5.94 4.98 31.90
CA ALA A 270 -6.33 3.91 32.82
C ALA A 270 -5.58 2.59 32.59
N THR A 271 -4.86 2.45 31.47
CA THR A 271 -4.25 1.19 31.03
C THR A 271 -2.93 1.43 30.29
N SER A 272 -2.00 0.48 30.40
CA SER A 272 -0.71 0.49 29.69
C SER A 272 -0.84 -0.13 28.30
N ALA A 273 0.20 0.02 27.48
CA ALA A 273 0.28 -0.64 26.17
C ALA A 273 0.24 -2.17 26.32
N CYS A 274 0.99 -2.73 27.29
CA CYS A 274 0.97 -4.16 27.57
C CYS A 274 -0.43 -4.68 27.90
N ALA A 275 -1.20 -3.96 28.73
CA ALA A 275 -2.56 -4.38 29.08
C ALA A 275 -3.53 -4.33 27.89
N MET A 276 -3.39 -3.35 26.98
CA MET A 276 -4.18 -3.30 25.73
C MET A 276 -3.84 -4.46 24.79
N LEU A 277 -2.56 -4.84 24.70
CA LEU A 277 -2.10 -5.99 23.93
C LEU A 277 -2.58 -7.32 24.53
N GLU A 278 -2.48 -7.48 25.85
CA GLU A 278 -2.91 -8.67 26.58
C GLU A 278 -4.40 -8.96 26.39
N GLN A 279 -5.22 -7.91 26.37
CA GLN A 279 -6.66 -8.00 26.10
C GLN A 279 -6.99 -8.22 24.61
N GLY A 280 -6.00 -8.21 23.73
CA GLY A 280 -6.18 -8.27 22.29
C GLY A 280 -6.92 -7.04 21.73
N ALA A 281 -6.93 -5.91 22.46
CA ALA A 281 -7.56 -4.67 22.01
C ALA A 281 -6.78 -4.06 20.85
N VAL A 282 -5.45 -4.17 20.89
CA VAL A 282 -4.51 -3.73 19.84
C VAL A 282 -3.54 -4.85 19.49
N ASP A 283 -2.90 -4.70 18.33
CA ASP A 283 -1.98 -5.66 17.72
C ASP A 283 -0.56 -5.08 17.57
N GLU A 284 -0.45 -3.76 17.49
CA GLU A 284 0.79 -3.04 17.23
C GLU A 284 0.81 -1.71 17.99
N ILE A 285 2.00 -1.25 18.36
CA ILE A 285 2.21 0.01 19.10
C ILE A 285 3.01 0.96 18.23
N TRP A 286 2.57 2.21 18.10
CA TRP A 286 3.34 3.27 17.42
C TRP A 286 3.79 4.31 18.42
N TRP A 287 5.08 4.59 18.45
CA TRP A 287 5.67 5.66 19.25
C TRP A 287 6.16 6.77 18.35
N TRP A 288 5.78 8.00 18.69
CA TRP A 288 6.29 9.22 18.09
C TRP A 288 7.13 9.96 19.11
N GLY A 289 8.36 10.29 18.71
CA GLY A 289 9.30 11.06 19.52
C GLY A 289 10.16 11.97 18.65
N GLY A 290 10.99 12.78 19.29
CA GLY A 290 11.95 13.62 18.58
C GLY A 290 13.28 12.91 18.39
N PRO A 291 14.27 13.60 17.77
CA PRO A 291 15.65 13.15 17.76
C PRO A 291 16.11 12.76 19.16
N TRP A 292 16.95 11.73 19.28
CA TRP A 292 17.52 11.27 20.56
C TRP A 292 16.55 10.64 21.56
N PHE A 293 15.28 10.40 21.23
CA PHE A 293 14.37 9.68 22.13
C PHE A 293 14.80 8.21 22.36
N GLY A 294 15.63 7.68 21.46
CA GLY A 294 16.22 6.35 21.59
C GLY A 294 15.24 5.26 21.19
N PHE A 295 14.46 5.51 20.14
CA PHE A 295 13.58 4.53 19.52
C PHE A 295 14.34 3.79 18.42
N LEU A 296 14.15 2.47 18.36
CA LEU A 296 14.43 1.66 17.19
C LEU A 296 13.36 1.94 16.14
N GLU A 297 13.75 1.87 14.86
CA GLU A 297 12.85 1.94 13.70
C GLU A 297 11.68 0.95 13.85
N TYR A 298 11.99 -0.26 14.31
CA TYR A 298 11.01 -1.21 14.81
C TYR A 298 11.61 -2.14 15.89
N LEU A 299 10.74 -2.73 16.71
CA LEU A 299 11.07 -3.83 17.60
C LEU A 299 9.95 -4.86 17.57
N THR A 300 10.25 -6.08 17.13
CA THR A 300 9.36 -7.23 17.33
C THR A 300 9.64 -7.83 18.71
N VAL A 301 8.63 -7.81 19.57
CA VAL A 301 8.70 -8.26 20.96
C VAL A 301 8.22 -9.70 21.04
N ASP A 302 9.04 -10.56 21.63
CA ASP A 302 8.68 -11.95 21.88
C ASP A 302 7.56 -12.09 22.94
N PRO A 303 6.67 -13.09 22.80
CA PRO A 303 5.64 -13.39 23.79
C PRO A 303 6.18 -13.45 25.22
N GLN A 304 5.44 -12.86 26.15
CA GLN A 304 5.69 -12.88 27.59
C GLN A 304 7.06 -12.31 28.03
N THR A 305 7.74 -11.53 27.17
CA THR A 305 9.02 -10.89 27.52
C THR A 305 8.81 -9.49 28.11
N LEU A 306 8.82 -8.44 27.28
CA LEU A 306 8.67 -7.06 27.74
C LEU A 306 7.26 -6.77 28.26
N CYS A 307 6.26 -7.51 27.80
CA CYS A 307 4.89 -7.47 28.30
C CYS A 307 4.48 -8.85 28.82
N PRO A 308 4.66 -9.14 30.12
CA PRO A 308 4.11 -10.35 30.73
C PRO A 308 2.60 -10.45 30.48
N GLY A 309 2.09 -11.65 30.19
CA GLY A 309 0.66 -11.88 29.87
C GLY A 309 0.32 -11.80 28.38
N VAL A 310 1.13 -11.11 27.56
CA VAL A 310 0.91 -11.05 26.10
C VAL A 310 1.39 -12.36 25.45
N ALA A 311 0.45 -13.15 24.96
CA ALA A 311 0.68 -14.51 24.45
C ALA A 311 1.26 -14.56 23.02
N GLN A 312 1.09 -13.51 22.24
CA GLN A 312 1.54 -13.43 20.85
C GLN A 312 2.66 -12.40 20.70
N PRO A 313 3.59 -12.58 19.75
CA PRO A 313 4.53 -11.52 19.42
C PRO A 313 3.77 -10.31 18.88
N PHE A 314 4.34 -9.13 19.10
CA PHE A 314 3.81 -7.86 18.60
C PHE A 314 4.95 -6.95 18.18
N THR A 315 4.65 -5.90 17.45
CA THR A 315 5.66 -4.94 17.00
C THR A 315 5.43 -3.58 17.65
N VAL A 316 6.54 -2.91 17.97
CA VAL A 316 6.58 -1.48 18.28
C VAL A 316 7.28 -0.77 17.13
N MET A 317 6.60 0.17 16.47
CA MET A 317 7.22 1.06 15.47
C MET A 317 7.66 2.35 16.17
N GLY A 318 8.89 2.79 15.93
CA GLY A 318 9.47 3.97 16.56
C GLY A 318 9.70 5.10 15.57
N PHE A 319 8.72 5.99 15.44
CA PHE A 319 8.74 7.09 14.48
C PHE A 319 9.31 8.39 15.08
N ASN A 320 9.91 9.21 14.21
CA ASN A 320 10.49 10.49 14.56
C ASN A 320 9.76 11.63 13.85
N TYR A 321 9.18 12.58 14.60
CA TYR A 321 8.44 13.70 13.99
C TYR A 321 9.32 14.75 13.29
N GLU A 322 10.65 14.72 13.46
CA GLU A 322 11.59 15.47 12.60
C GLU A 322 11.61 14.93 11.16
N ARG A 323 11.19 13.66 10.99
CA ARG A 323 11.24 12.93 9.72
C ARG A 323 9.88 12.93 9.02
N THR A 324 9.82 12.26 7.87
CA THR A 324 8.66 12.21 6.99
C THR A 324 8.14 10.78 6.87
N GLU A 325 7.07 10.58 6.09
CA GLU A 325 6.54 9.24 5.83
C GLU A 325 7.52 8.37 5.04
N ALA A 326 8.50 8.97 4.36
CA ALA A 326 9.57 8.21 3.69
C ALA A 326 10.36 7.36 4.69
N GLU A 327 10.73 7.95 5.83
CA GLU A 327 11.44 7.25 6.91
C GLU A 327 10.52 6.23 7.59
N MET A 328 9.24 6.52 7.82
CA MET A 328 8.30 5.53 8.35
C MET A 328 8.18 4.28 7.46
N LEU A 329 8.17 4.46 6.14
CA LEU A 329 8.18 3.33 5.19
C LEU A 329 9.53 2.63 5.14
N HIS A 330 10.63 3.35 5.36
CA HIS A 330 11.95 2.77 5.50
C HIS A 330 12.04 1.86 6.74
N ASP A 331 11.51 2.30 7.88
CA ASP A 331 11.39 1.52 9.11
C ASP A 331 10.59 0.22 8.88
N LEU A 332 9.47 0.33 8.14
CA LEU A 332 8.68 -0.83 7.71
C LEU A 332 9.49 -1.73 6.77
N GLY A 333 10.24 -1.15 5.86
CA GLY A 333 11.13 -1.88 4.98
C GLY A 333 12.10 -2.75 5.79
N HIS A 334 12.76 -2.19 6.80
CA HIS A 334 13.66 -2.94 7.67
C HIS A 334 12.98 -4.07 8.44
N ARG A 335 11.74 -3.84 8.91
CA ARG A 335 10.90 -4.91 9.47
C ARG A 335 10.63 -5.99 8.42
N ALA A 336 10.33 -5.61 7.18
CA ALA A 336 10.04 -6.54 6.10
C ALA A 336 11.26 -7.40 5.75
N GLU A 337 12.44 -6.79 5.57
CA GLU A 337 13.69 -7.50 5.30
C GLU A 337 13.95 -8.59 6.35
N LYS A 338 13.77 -8.26 7.63
CA LYS A 338 13.96 -9.21 8.73
C LYS A 338 12.88 -10.28 8.75
N ALA A 339 11.62 -9.89 8.86
CA ALA A 339 10.52 -10.82 9.08
C ALA A 339 10.29 -11.75 7.88
N VAL A 340 10.40 -11.22 6.66
CA VAL A 340 10.24 -12.02 5.45
C VAL A 340 11.41 -12.97 5.28
N SER A 341 12.68 -12.51 5.42
CA SER A 341 13.84 -13.40 5.25
C SER A 341 13.85 -14.58 6.24
N GLU A 342 13.38 -14.37 7.46
CA GLU A 342 13.19 -15.45 8.44
C GLU A 342 12.03 -16.38 8.08
N GLY A 343 10.92 -15.82 7.59
CA GLY A 343 9.71 -16.58 7.29
C GLY A 343 9.74 -17.39 5.99
N VAL A 344 10.46 -16.89 4.97
CA VAL A 344 10.58 -17.54 3.65
C VAL A 344 11.91 -18.28 3.46
N GLY A 345 12.84 -18.10 4.40
CA GLY A 345 14.20 -18.62 4.34
C GLY A 345 15.15 -17.73 3.51
N TYR A 346 16.40 -17.65 3.95
CA TYR A 346 17.40 -16.76 3.35
C TYR A 346 17.70 -17.05 1.88
N GLU A 347 17.64 -18.30 1.42
CA GLU A 347 17.91 -18.65 0.02
C GLU A 347 16.88 -18.01 -0.93
N LEU A 348 15.60 -18.04 -0.55
CA LEU A 348 14.55 -17.44 -1.35
C LEU A 348 14.53 -15.91 -1.22
N TRP A 349 14.85 -15.37 -0.04
CA TRP A 349 15.02 -13.93 0.15
C TRP A 349 16.19 -13.38 -0.67
N ASP A 350 17.33 -14.09 -0.69
CA ASP A 350 18.51 -13.69 -1.45
C ASP A 350 18.25 -13.68 -2.96
N ARG A 351 17.32 -14.51 -3.46
CA ARG A 351 16.82 -14.43 -4.83
C ARG A 351 16.00 -13.16 -5.10
N PHE A 352 15.24 -12.67 -4.13
CA PHE A 352 14.44 -11.44 -4.26
C PHE A 352 15.31 -10.19 -4.18
N ASP A 353 16.16 -10.11 -3.16
CA ASP A 353 17.11 -9.02 -2.96
C ASP A 353 18.16 -9.02 -4.07
N GLY A 354 18.81 -10.17 -4.27
CA GLY A 354 19.76 -10.48 -5.34
C GLY A 354 21.08 -9.71 -5.31
N GLN A 355 21.27 -8.82 -4.34
CA GLN A 355 22.41 -7.92 -4.27
C GLN A 355 23.06 -7.88 -2.88
N ARG A 356 22.63 -8.75 -1.95
CA ARG A 356 23.12 -8.85 -0.57
C ARG A 356 24.65 -8.91 -0.48
N HIS A 357 25.29 -9.60 -1.41
CA HIS A 357 26.73 -9.72 -1.50
C HIS A 357 27.45 -8.35 -1.65
N ARG A 358 26.78 -7.34 -2.21
CA ARG A 358 27.30 -5.98 -2.39
C ARG A 358 27.29 -5.17 -1.09
N TYR A 359 26.33 -5.43 -0.21
CA TYR A 359 26.11 -4.61 0.98
C TYR A 359 26.79 -5.17 2.24
N GLY A 360 27.03 -6.48 2.28
CA GLY A 360 27.67 -7.16 3.42
C GLY A 360 29.19 -7.01 3.51
N ALA A 361 29.84 -6.48 2.48
CA ALA A 361 31.31 -6.47 2.35
C ALA A 361 31.99 -5.18 2.84
N GLY A 362 31.24 -4.16 3.26
CA GLY A 362 31.77 -2.84 3.68
C GLY A 362 32.35 -1.99 2.53
N THR A 363 32.53 -2.57 1.35
CA THR A 363 32.71 -1.90 0.07
C THR A 363 31.47 -2.15 -0.78
N PHE A 364 30.90 -1.11 -1.38
CA PHE A 364 29.71 -1.22 -2.25
C PHE A 364 30.19 -1.25 -3.71
N PRO A 365 30.49 -2.43 -4.28
CA PRO A 365 30.88 -2.53 -5.68
C PRO A 365 29.75 -2.00 -6.57
N ASP A 366 30.11 -1.50 -7.76
CA ASP A 366 29.12 -0.99 -8.71
C ASP A 366 28.12 -2.09 -9.13
N VAL A 367 26.96 -1.67 -9.62
CA VAL A 367 25.88 -2.56 -10.07
C VAL A 367 26.30 -3.25 -11.37
N ASP A 368 26.07 -4.56 -11.50
CA ASP A 368 26.07 -5.22 -12.82
C ASP A 368 24.74 -4.90 -13.52
N PRO A 369 24.73 -4.09 -14.61
CA PRO A 369 23.48 -3.69 -15.25
C PRO A 369 22.71 -4.84 -15.89
N ALA A 370 23.33 -6.01 -16.10
CA ALA A 370 22.68 -7.18 -16.69
C ALA A 370 22.11 -8.15 -15.65
N ASP A 371 22.47 -7.99 -14.37
CA ASP A 371 22.13 -8.91 -13.29
C ASP A 371 21.69 -8.12 -12.04
N THR A 372 20.47 -7.58 -12.12
CA THR A 372 19.84 -6.91 -10.96
C THR A 372 18.53 -7.56 -10.59
N HIS A 373 18.16 -7.38 -9.32
CA HIS A 373 16.95 -7.91 -8.70
C HIS A 373 16.21 -6.75 -8.02
N CYS A 374 15.49 -6.98 -6.92
CA CYS A 374 14.79 -5.89 -6.23
C CYS A 374 15.70 -4.99 -5.38
N GLY A 375 16.89 -5.45 -5.00
CA GLY A 375 17.70 -4.73 -4.02
C GLY A 375 17.02 -4.71 -2.64
N ASN A 376 17.29 -3.67 -1.86
CA ASN A 376 16.84 -3.57 -0.47
C ASN A 376 16.47 -2.13 -0.09
N VAL A 377 16.13 -1.90 1.17
CA VAL A 377 15.57 -0.60 1.59
C VAL A 377 16.60 0.55 1.54
N HIS A 378 17.89 0.22 1.55
CA HIS A 378 19.00 1.16 1.40
C HIS A 378 19.42 1.35 -0.05
N PHE A 379 19.24 0.32 -0.87
CA PHE A 379 19.77 0.23 -2.22
C PHE A 379 18.67 -0.18 -3.21
N ALA A 380 18.19 0.81 -3.97
CA ALA A 380 17.44 0.54 -5.19
C ALA A 380 18.24 -0.38 -6.14
N PRO A 381 17.60 -1.08 -7.10
CA PRO A 381 18.27 -2.01 -8.02
C PRO A 381 19.50 -1.43 -8.74
N ASN A 382 19.45 -0.12 -9.05
CA ASN A 382 20.53 0.60 -9.70
C ASN A 382 21.40 1.45 -8.73
N GLY A 383 21.25 1.29 -7.43
CA GLY A 383 21.99 2.05 -6.42
C GLY A 383 23.46 1.62 -6.31
N THR A 384 24.37 2.59 -6.16
CA THR A 384 25.82 2.35 -5.95
C THR A 384 26.27 2.51 -4.50
N GLN A 385 25.47 3.20 -3.70
CA GLN A 385 25.67 3.41 -2.26
C GLN A 385 24.30 3.65 -1.61
N HIS A 386 24.27 3.67 -0.28
CA HIS A 386 23.06 3.94 0.50
C HIS A 386 22.33 5.18 -0.01
N TYR A 387 21.01 5.06 -0.17
CA TYR A 387 20.09 6.17 -0.42
C TYR A 387 20.31 6.90 -1.75
N ILE A 388 20.92 6.24 -2.74
CA ILE A 388 20.91 6.73 -4.12
C ILE A 388 19.62 6.30 -4.80
N ARG A 389 18.72 7.29 -4.95
CA ARG A 389 17.32 7.09 -5.33
C ARG A 389 16.94 7.71 -6.67
N ASN A 390 17.77 8.59 -7.21
CA ASN A 390 17.47 9.38 -8.41
C ASN A 390 18.45 9.08 -9.56
N ARG A 391 19.11 7.92 -9.53
CA ARG A 391 20.10 7.56 -10.55
C ARG A 391 19.42 7.27 -11.87
N ASP A 392 19.74 8.07 -12.88
CA ASP A 392 19.35 7.83 -14.28
C ASP A 392 20.35 6.88 -14.95
N PHE A 393 20.35 5.64 -14.48
CA PHE A 393 21.17 4.57 -15.02
C PHE A 393 20.31 3.32 -15.12
N PRO A 394 19.91 2.94 -16.34
CA PRO A 394 19.05 1.78 -16.53
C PRO A 394 19.77 0.46 -16.23
N VAL A 395 19.07 -0.46 -15.57
CA VAL A 395 19.54 -1.82 -15.26
C VAL A 395 18.44 -2.84 -15.59
N LEU A 396 18.81 -4.03 -16.04
CA LEU A 396 17.88 -5.15 -16.23
C LEU A 396 17.58 -5.80 -14.89
N SER A 397 16.31 -5.78 -14.49
CA SER A 397 15.86 -6.30 -13.20
C SER A 397 14.67 -7.25 -13.35
N ASP A 398 14.67 -8.35 -12.60
CA ASP A 398 13.50 -9.24 -12.48
C ASP A 398 12.49 -8.79 -11.41
N CYS A 399 12.70 -7.63 -10.78
CA CYS A 399 11.94 -7.24 -9.59
C CYS A 399 10.41 -7.19 -9.81
N ASN A 400 9.97 -6.80 -11.01
CA ASN A 400 8.55 -6.77 -11.34
C ASN A 400 7.94 -8.19 -11.47
N ASP A 401 8.73 -9.21 -11.81
CA ASP A 401 8.29 -10.61 -11.93
C ASP A 401 7.94 -11.24 -10.57
N TRP A 402 8.47 -10.69 -9.46
CA TRP A 402 8.16 -11.17 -8.10
C TRP A 402 6.67 -11.03 -7.73
N GLN A 403 5.94 -10.14 -8.40
CA GLN A 403 4.48 -10.08 -8.30
C GLN A 403 3.78 -11.36 -8.78
N ASN A 404 4.46 -12.23 -9.54
CA ASN A 404 3.95 -13.53 -9.99
C ASN A 404 4.28 -14.69 -9.03
N TYR A 405 5.04 -14.46 -7.95
CA TYR A 405 5.47 -15.52 -7.04
C TYR A 405 4.28 -16.35 -6.53
N PRO A 406 4.34 -17.70 -6.58
CA PRO A 406 5.52 -18.53 -6.81
C PRO A 406 5.81 -18.86 -8.28
N ALA A 407 4.93 -18.47 -9.20
CA ALA A 407 5.05 -18.77 -10.62
C ALA A 407 5.88 -17.71 -11.36
N LEU A 408 7.12 -17.50 -10.90
CA LEU A 408 8.06 -16.58 -11.54
C LEU A 408 8.30 -17.01 -13.00
N THR A 409 8.31 -16.04 -13.91
CA THR A 409 8.51 -16.27 -15.34
C THR A 409 9.96 -16.09 -15.77
N GLY A 410 10.77 -15.42 -14.93
CA GLY A 410 12.11 -14.95 -15.29
C GLY A 410 12.09 -13.71 -16.17
N ALA A 411 10.95 -13.01 -16.26
CA ALA A 411 10.86 -11.76 -17.00
C ALA A 411 11.76 -10.69 -16.35
N GLN A 412 12.53 -9.99 -17.18
CA GLN A 412 13.33 -8.85 -16.77
C GLN A 412 12.86 -7.60 -17.50
N GLU A 413 12.90 -6.47 -16.80
CA GLU A 413 12.57 -5.16 -17.34
C GLU A 413 13.71 -4.18 -17.05
N GLU A 414 13.86 -3.20 -17.94
CA GLU A 414 14.79 -2.10 -17.72
C GLU A 414 14.22 -1.14 -16.67
N LEU A 415 14.92 -0.98 -15.55
CA LEU A 415 14.54 -0.11 -14.45
C LEU A 415 15.56 1.01 -14.25
N ASN A 416 15.07 2.22 -14.00
CA ASN A 416 15.82 3.35 -13.43
C ASN A 416 14.93 4.10 -12.42
N TYR A 417 15.35 5.30 -11.99
CA TYR A 417 14.58 6.10 -11.03
C TYR A 417 13.15 6.50 -11.45
N GLN A 418 12.82 6.41 -12.74
CA GLN A 418 11.49 6.67 -13.23
C GLN A 418 10.51 5.54 -12.85
N SER A 419 11.02 4.32 -12.65
CA SER A 419 10.24 3.14 -12.24
C SER A 419 9.55 3.34 -10.90
N TRP A 420 10.14 4.15 -10.01
CA TRP A 420 9.55 4.54 -8.73
C TRP A 420 9.11 6.00 -8.72
N TYR A 421 8.45 6.44 -9.80
CA TYR A 421 7.72 7.70 -9.90
C TYR A 421 8.54 8.95 -9.52
N GLY A 422 9.75 9.05 -10.08
CA GLY A 422 10.55 10.28 -10.01
C GLY A 422 11.58 10.34 -8.89
N GLY A 423 11.97 9.21 -8.30
CA GLY A 423 13.24 9.15 -7.56
C GLY A 423 13.24 9.66 -6.12
N ASN A 424 12.07 9.95 -5.52
CA ASN A 424 12.02 10.37 -4.11
C ASN A 424 11.91 9.17 -3.18
N ALA A 425 12.35 9.35 -1.93
CA ALA A 425 12.46 8.29 -0.93
C ALA A 425 11.12 7.59 -0.65
N ARG A 426 10.03 8.35 -0.52
CA ARG A 426 8.71 7.79 -0.25
C ARG A 426 8.23 6.90 -1.41
N ASN A 427 8.34 7.38 -2.65
CA ASN A 427 7.90 6.63 -3.82
C ASN A 427 8.76 5.38 -4.06
N GLU A 428 10.07 5.45 -3.81
CA GLU A 428 10.96 4.29 -3.89
C GLU A 428 10.56 3.22 -2.89
N MET A 429 10.33 3.58 -1.62
CA MET A 429 9.93 2.60 -0.60
C MET A 429 8.56 1.99 -0.93
N LYS A 430 7.60 2.78 -1.40
CA LYS A 430 6.30 2.25 -1.87
C LYS A 430 6.47 1.29 -3.03
N TRP A 431 7.28 1.67 -4.02
CA TRP A 431 7.56 0.83 -5.17
C TRP A 431 8.19 -0.49 -4.73
N TRP A 432 9.24 -0.46 -3.91
CA TRP A 432 9.94 -1.66 -3.44
C TRP A 432 9.02 -2.55 -2.60
N LEU A 433 8.30 -1.99 -1.62
CA LEU A 433 7.33 -2.72 -0.80
C LEU A 433 6.23 -3.36 -1.66
N SER A 434 5.78 -2.71 -2.73
CA SER A 434 4.77 -3.25 -3.65
C SER A 434 5.24 -4.47 -4.45
N ARG A 435 6.54 -4.76 -4.48
CA ARG A 435 7.11 -5.95 -5.11
C ARG A 435 7.20 -7.14 -4.19
N LEU A 436 6.94 -6.96 -2.89
CA LEU A 436 6.73 -8.09 -1.99
C LEU A 436 5.49 -8.88 -2.46
N PRO A 437 5.64 -10.19 -2.71
CA PRO A 437 4.53 -11.04 -3.13
C PRO A 437 3.31 -10.94 -2.23
N HIS A 438 2.13 -10.87 -2.83
CA HIS A 438 0.84 -10.86 -2.14
C HIS A 438 -0.14 -11.90 -2.71
N ASN A 439 0.38 -12.89 -3.45
CA ASN A 439 -0.40 -13.97 -4.05
C ASN A 439 -0.89 -14.99 -3.02
N ARG A 440 -1.90 -15.77 -3.40
CA ARG A 440 -2.48 -16.77 -2.50
C ARG A 440 -1.78 -18.10 -2.59
N GLY A 441 -1.82 -18.82 -1.46
CA GLY A 441 -1.36 -20.19 -1.37
C GLY A 441 -0.13 -20.34 -0.50
N LEU A 442 0.34 -21.58 -0.50
CA LEU A 442 1.49 -22.05 0.24
C LEU A 442 2.27 -22.96 -0.70
N SER A 443 3.59 -22.83 -0.70
CA SER A 443 4.50 -23.77 -1.35
C SER A 443 5.30 -24.48 -0.26
N GLN A 444 5.70 -25.72 -0.50
CA GLN A 444 6.63 -26.44 0.38
C GLN A 444 8.00 -26.51 -0.32
N PRO A 445 8.94 -25.59 -0.02
CA PRO A 445 10.29 -25.70 -0.54
C PRO A 445 10.96 -26.98 -0.04
N ALA A 446 11.76 -27.61 -0.90
CA ALA A 446 12.51 -28.81 -0.52
C ALA A 446 13.58 -28.53 0.57
N THR A 447 14.02 -27.27 0.68
CA THR A 447 15.09 -26.84 1.60
C THR A 447 14.57 -26.39 2.97
N LEU A 448 13.24 -26.28 3.15
CA LEU A 448 12.65 -25.84 4.40
C LEU A 448 11.75 -26.91 5.02
N PRO A 449 11.72 -27.05 6.36
CA PRO A 449 10.88 -28.02 7.05
C PRO A 449 9.41 -27.58 7.19
N TYR A 450 9.03 -26.45 6.58
CA TYR A 450 7.69 -25.86 6.68
C TYR A 450 7.28 -25.23 5.34
N ALA A 451 5.97 -24.99 5.18
CA ALA A 451 5.42 -24.35 4.00
C ALA A 451 5.59 -22.83 4.06
N VAL A 452 5.86 -22.21 2.92
CA VAL A 452 6.08 -20.79 2.71
C VAL A 452 4.83 -20.17 2.07
N HIS A 453 4.36 -19.06 2.63
CA HIS A 453 3.24 -18.29 2.11
C HIS A 453 3.62 -17.58 0.80
N HIS A 454 2.70 -17.60 -0.16
CA HIS A 454 2.83 -16.78 -1.37
C HIS A 454 2.57 -15.29 -1.14
N ASN A 455 1.89 -14.96 -0.04
CA ASN A 455 1.71 -13.59 0.42
C ASN A 455 2.71 -13.32 1.55
N TRP A 456 3.75 -12.57 1.24
CA TRP A 456 4.85 -12.28 2.16
C TRP A 456 4.47 -11.24 3.22
N TRP A 457 3.42 -10.45 3.00
CA TRP A 457 2.86 -9.55 4.02
C TRP A 457 2.32 -10.30 5.25
N LYS A 458 2.09 -11.62 5.14
CA LYS A 458 1.75 -12.51 6.27
C LYS A 458 2.89 -12.73 7.25
N TYR A 459 4.13 -12.45 6.87
CA TYR A 459 5.28 -12.52 7.77
C TYR A 459 5.48 -11.19 8.52
N ILE A 460 5.06 -10.09 7.90
CA ILE A 460 5.28 -8.73 8.43
C ILE A 460 4.25 -8.41 9.51
N TYR A 461 2.96 -8.66 9.22
CA TYR A 461 1.84 -8.27 10.07
C TYR A 461 1.12 -9.49 10.65
N PRO A 462 0.34 -9.32 11.73
CA PRO A 462 -0.49 -10.40 12.25
C PRO A 462 -1.80 -10.53 11.48
N TRP A 463 -2.18 -11.78 11.15
CA TRP A 463 -3.41 -12.09 10.40
C TRP A 463 -4.38 -12.90 11.27
N ARG A 464 -5.70 -12.71 11.09
CA ARG A 464 -6.71 -13.40 11.92
C ARG A 464 -6.52 -14.92 11.93
N GLU A 465 -6.25 -15.51 10.77
CA GLU A 465 -5.98 -16.94 10.62
C GLU A 465 -4.75 -17.44 11.40
N GLN A 466 -3.78 -16.56 11.67
CA GLN A 466 -2.61 -16.83 12.51
C GLN A 466 -2.92 -16.64 14.00
N LYS A 467 -3.83 -15.72 14.34
CA LYS A 467 -4.29 -15.50 15.72
C LYS A 467 -5.17 -16.65 16.24
N ASP A 468 -6.01 -17.22 15.37
CA ASP A 468 -6.94 -18.30 15.71
C ASP A 468 -6.29 -19.69 15.72
N ARG A 469 -5.11 -19.84 15.11
CA ARG A 469 -4.30 -21.06 15.15
C ARG A 469 -3.12 -20.83 16.09
N PHE A 470 -3.22 -21.34 17.32
CA PHE A 470 -2.08 -21.45 18.24
C PHE A 470 -0.95 -22.29 17.62
N LEU A 471 -0.08 -21.74 16.77
CA LEU A 471 1.14 -22.40 16.28
C LEU A 471 2.19 -21.37 15.79
N PRO A 472 3.48 -21.75 15.79
CA PRO A 472 4.64 -20.94 16.12
C PRO A 472 5.39 -20.54 14.85
N LEU A 473 4.79 -19.68 14.04
CA LEU A 473 5.40 -19.22 12.79
C LEU A 473 6.39 -18.06 12.96
N LEU A 474 6.51 -17.51 14.18
CA LEU A 474 7.42 -16.43 14.52
C LEU A 474 8.57 -16.87 15.43
N ARG A 475 8.80 -18.19 15.54
CA ARG A 475 9.92 -18.75 16.30
C ARG A 475 10.61 -19.86 15.53
N ARG A 476 11.69 -19.50 14.86
CA ARG A 476 12.98 -20.19 14.95
C ARG A 476 14.11 -19.32 14.41
#